data_AF-A0A534PSZ3-F1
#
_entry.id   AF-A0A534PSZ3-F1
#
_cell.length_a   1.000
_cell.length_b   1.000
_cell.length_c   1.000
_cell.angle_alpha   90.00
_cell.angle_beta   90.00
_cell.angle_gamma   90.00
#
_symmetry.space_group_name_H-M   'P 1'
#
loop_
_entity.id
_entity.type
_entity.pdbx_description
1 polymer ?
#
loop_
_entity_poly.entity_id
_entity_poly.type
_entity_poly.pdbx_seq_one_letter_code
_entity_poly.pdbx_strand_id
1 'polypeptide(L)'
;MTTEEALLRGAELFNRGLFWEAHEAWEEAWMEEEDERKLFLQGLIQLAAGYFKATVQKQPRGCVMLLTSGLEKLEPLPPDFMGVETRRLLPAVRLTLTAAASWLEGGPELDRGLIPQLQIRTLSGG
;
A
#
# COMPACT_ATOMS: atom_id res chain seq x y z
N MET A 1 14.66 1.46 14.31
CA MET A 1 13.34 2.08 14.16
C MET A 1 12.34 1.03 14.56
N THR A 2 11.35 1.31 15.40
CA THR A 2 10.31 0.33 15.73
C THR A 2 9.39 0.12 14.53
N THR A 3 8.65 -0.99 14.51
CA THR A 3 7.65 -1.25 13.46
C THR A 3 6.58 -0.15 13.39
N GLU A 4 6.21 0.44 14.53
CA GLU A 4 5.26 1.56 14.56
C GLU A 4 5.84 2.83 13.93
N GLU A 5 7.09 3.18 14.24
CA GLU A 5 7.80 4.30 13.62
C GLU A 5 7.94 4.10 12.10
N ALA A 6 8.28 2.88 11.69
CA ALA A 6 8.39 2.49 10.28
C ALA A 6 7.05 2.65 9.56
N LEU A 7 5.97 2.17 10.18
CA LEU A 7 4.62 2.24 9.63
C LEU A 7 4.18 3.69 9.44
N LEU A 8 4.35 4.55 10.45
CA LEU A 8 4.02 5.97 10.40
C LEU A 8 4.83 6.70 9.32
N ARG A 9 6.15 6.50 9.29
CA ARG A 9 7.04 7.11 8.31
C ARG A 9 6.69 6.70 6.88
N GLY A 10 6.52 5.40 6.64
CA GLY A 10 6.17 4.91 5.31
C GLY A 10 4.78 5.40 4.86
N ALA A 11 3.81 5.53 5.77
CA ALA A 11 2.51 6.09 5.43
C ALA A 11 2.59 7.58 5.03
N GLU A 12 3.40 8.38 5.72
CA GLU A 12 3.64 9.78 5.33
C GLU A 12 4.28 9.87 3.94
N LEU A 13 5.31 9.05 3.68
CA LEU A 13 5.99 8.99 2.38
C LEU A 13 5.03 8.56 1.26
N PHE A 14 4.24 7.51 1.50
CA PHE A 14 3.25 7.01 0.57
C PHE A 14 2.24 8.09 0.20
N ASN A 15 1.73 8.82 1.20
CA ASN A 15 0.77 9.90 1.03
C ASN A 15 1.31 11.06 0.20
N ARG A 16 2.63 11.30 0.27
CA ARG A 16 3.35 12.29 -0.55
C ARG A 16 3.69 11.80 -1.96
N GLY A 17 3.31 10.56 -2.31
CA GLY A 17 3.64 9.94 -3.59
C GLY A 17 5.08 9.43 -3.70
N LEU A 18 5.82 9.40 -2.59
CA LEU A 18 7.19 8.87 -2.48
C LEU A 18 7.12 7.36 -2.24
N PHE A 19 6.61 6.63 -3.23
CA PHE A 19 6.25 5.22 -3.08
C PHE A 19 7.48 4.31 -2.92
N TRP A 20 8.61 4.64 -3.53
CA TRP A 20 9.83 3.86 -3.35
C TRP A 20 10.38 4.01 -1.93
N GLU A 21 10.40 5.23 -1.42
CA GLU A 21 10.86 5.54 -0.07
C GLU A 21 9.92 4.96 0.99
N ALA A 22 8.61 4.93 0.72
CA ALA A 22 7.64 4.23 1.56
C ALA A 22 7.91 2.72 1.60
N HIS A 23 8.20 2.11 0.45
CA HIS A 23 8.61 0.71 0.34
C HIS A 23 9.84 0.43 1.21
N GLU A 24 10.91 1.22 1.05
CA GLU A 24 12.15 1.05 1.84
C GLU A 24 11.89 1.22 3.35
N ALA A 25 11.09 2.21 3.74
CA ALA A 25 10.77 2.43 5.16
C ALA A 25 10.05 1.24 5.81
N TRP A 26 9.21 0.52 5.08
CA TRP A 26 8.51 -0.66 5.60
C TRP A 26 9.33 -1.95 5.46
N GLU A 27 10.24 -2.05 4.48
CA GLU A 27 11.04 -3.25 4.22
C GLU A 27 11.95 -3.61 5.41
N GLU A 28 12.57 -2.60 6.05
CA GLU A 28 13.38 -2.81 7.25
C GLU A 28 12.57 -3.48 8.38
N ALA A 29 11.38 -2.95 8.69
CA ALA A 29 10.51 -3.54 9.72
C ALA A 29 9.93 -4.91 9.29
N TRP A 30 9.63 -5.09 8.01
CA TRP A 30 9.13 -6.36 7.48
C TRP A 30 10.13 -7.51 7.66
N MET A 31 11.43 -7.24 7.52
CA MET A 31 12.46 -8.26 7.73
C MET A 31 12.46 -8.79 9.17
N GLU A 32 12.19 -7.92 10.15
CA GLU A 32 12.23 -8.23 11.58
C GLU A 32 10.92 -8.79 12.16
N GLU A 33 9.78 -8.57 11.49
CA GLU A 33 8.47 -9.02 11.94
C GLU A 33 8.12 -10.45 11.50
N GLU A 34 7.16 -11.07 12.18
CA GLU A 34 6.63 -12.42 11.90
C GLU A 34 5.10 -12.42 11.79
N ASP A 35 4.53 -13.57 11.40
CA ASP A 35 3.08 -13.83 11.32
C ASP A 35 2.28 -12.74 10.58
N GLU A 36 1.15 -12.32 11.16
CA GLU A 36 0.22 -11.33 10.59
C GLU A 36 0.86 -9.96 10.36
N ARG A 37 1.82 -9.57 11.22
CA ARG A 37 2.54 -8.28 11.07
C ARG A 37 3.46 -8.30 9.86
N LYS A 38 4.20 -9.39 9.68
CA LYS A 38 5.02 -9.60 8.48
C LYS A 38 4.15 -9.60 7.22
N LEU A 39 3.03 -10.32 7.24
CA LEU A 39 2.10 -10.38 6.12
C LEU A 39 1.50 -9.00 5.79
N PHE A 40 1.14 -8.23 6.81
CA PHE A 40 0.59 -6.90 6.68
C PHE A 40 1.57 -5.92 6.02
N LEU A 41 2.80 -5.85 6.54
CA LEU A 41 3.84 -4.99 5.98
C LEU A 41 4.18 -5.38 4.55
N GLN A 42 4.25 -6.69 4.26
CA GLN A 42 4.45 -7.17 2.89
C GLN A 42 3.33 -6.70 1.95
N GLY A 43 2.08 -6.69 2.41
CA GLY A 43 0.96 -6.13 1.67
C GLY A 43 1.16 -4.65 1.34
N LEU A 44 1.50 -3.82 2.32
CA LEU A 44 1.76 -2.38 2.13
C LEU A 44 2.94 -2.11 1.18
N ILE A 45 4.05 -2.85 1.35
CA ILE A 45 5.23 -2.81 0.48
C ILE A 45 4.83 -3.09 -0.97
N GLN A 46 3.99 -4.10 -1.21
CA GLN A 46 3.49 -4.42 -2.55
C GLN A 46 2.59 -3.33 -3.12
N LEU A 47 1.72 -2.72 -2.31
CA LEU A 47 0.92 -1.57 -2.75
C LEU A 47 1.82 -0.41 -3.19
N ALA A 48 2.80 -0.03 -2.36
CA ALA A 48 3.77 1.02 -2.68
C ALA A 48 4.54 0.71 -3.99
N ALA A 49 5.09 -0.49 -4.12
CA ALA A 49 5.77 -0.91 -5.34
C ALA A 49 4.84 -0.87 -6.57
N GLY A 50 3.56 -1.25 -6.42
CA GLY A 50 2.56 -1.18 -7.47
C GLY A 50 2.30 0.26 -7.94
N TYR A 51 2.14 1.20 -7.01
CA TYR A 51 1.96 2.61 -7.36
C TYR A 51 3.24 3.25 -7.91
N PHE A 52 4.43 2.85 -7.47
CA PHE A 52 5.69 3.26 -8.10
C PHE A 52 5.77 2.78 -9.55
N LYS A 53 5.40 1.53 -9.82
CA LYS A 53 5.32 0.96 -11.18
C LYS A 53 4.37 1.77 -12.06
N ALA A 54 3.20 2.13 -11.55
CA ALA A 54 2.25 2.96 -12.30
C ALA A 54 2.78 4.36 -12.56
N THR A 55 3.23 5.06 -11.52
CA THR A 55 3.45 6.51 -11.57
C THR A 55 4.79 6.91 -12.13
N VAL A 56 5.85 6.16 -11.85
CA VAL A 56 7.23 6.46 -12.25
C VAL A 56 7.63 5.63 -13.46
N GLN A 57 7.40 4.31 -13.41
CA GLN A 57 7.87 3.40 -14.46
C GLN A 57 6.91 3.25 -15.63
N LYS A 58 5.67 3.73 -15.49
CA LYS A 58 4.61 3.63 -16.50
C LYS A 58 4.31 2.17 -16.93
N GLN A 59 4.33 1.25 -15.96
CA GLN A 59 4.18 -0.19 -16.16
C GLN A 59 2.83 -0.70 -15.60
N PRO A 60 1.73 -0.68 -16.38
CA PRO A 60 0.41 -1.10 -15.92
C PRO A 60 0.37 -2.57 -15.47
N ARG A 61 1.04 -3.47 -16.21
CA ARG A 61 1.10 -4.90 -15.86
C ARG A 61 1.73 -5.13 -14.48
N GLY A 62 2.81 -4.40 -14.18
CA GLY A 62 3.49 -4.47 -12.89
C GLY A 62 2.64 -3.92 -11.75
N CYS A 63 1.93 -2.81 -12.01
CA CYS A 63 0.95 -2.24 -11.08
C CYS A 63 -0.15 -3.26 -10.74
N VAL A 64 -0.84 -3.80 -11.75
CA VAL A 64 -1.93 -4.78 -11.57
C VAL A 64 -1.47 -5.97 -10.73
N MET A 65 -0.34 -6.58 -11.09
CA MET A 65 0.20 -7.73 -10.36
C MET A 65 0.45 -7.41 -8.88
N LEU A 66 1.10 -6.28 -8.58
CA LEU A 66 1.48 -5.92 -7.22
C LEU A 66 0.30 -5.45 -6.38
N LEU A 67 -0.65 -4.70 -6.95
CA LEU A 67 -1.87 -4.32 -6.24
C LEU A 67 -2.73 -5.54 -5.90
N THR A 68 -2.86 -6.50 -6.82
CA THR A 68 -3.55 -7.78 -6.54
C THR A 68 -2.86 -8.53 -5.41
N SER A 69 -1.54 -8.75 -5.49
CA SER A 69 -0.81 -9.46 -4.43
C SER A 69 -0.84 -8.76 -3.08
N GLY A 70 -0.85 -7.42 -3.07
CA GLY A 70 -0.98 -6.63 -1.85
C GLY A 70 -2.36 -6.79 -1.22
N LEU A 71 -3.42 -6.72 -2.03
CA LEU A 71 -4.80 -6.97 -1.59
C LEU A 71 -4.97 -8.39 -1.01
N GLU A 72 -4.46 -9.43 -1.68
CA GLU A 72 -4.53 -10.82 -1.21
C GLU A 72 -3.91 -11.02 0.19
N LYS A 73 -2.92 -10.20 0.56
CA LYS A 73 -2.29 -10.25 1.90
C LYS A 73 -3.04 -9.46 2.94
N LEU A 74 -3.62 -8.32 2.55
CA LEU A 74 -4.27 -7.40 3.48
C LEU A 74 -5.72 -7.78 3.78
N GLU A 75 -6.42 -8.40 2.83
CA GLU A 75 -7.84 -8.73 2.97
C GLU A 75 -8.18 -9.76 4.07
N PRO A 76 -7.37 -10.80 4.31
CA PRO A 76 -7.67 -11.78 5.36
C PRO A 76 -7.41 -11.25 6.78
N LEU A 77 -6.69 -10.14 6.93
CA LEU A 77 -6.26 -9.61 8.22
C LEU A 77 -7.41 -8.87 8.93
N PRO A 78 -7.33 -8.74 10.28
CA PRO A 78 -8.33 -7.99 11.02
C PRO A 78 -8.53 -6.57 10.47
N PRO A 79 -9.75 -6.06 10.47
CA PRO A 79 -10.00 -4.72 9.96
C PRO A 79 -9.37 -3.66 10.89
N ASP A 80 -8.81 -2.64 10.25
CA ASP A 80 -8.00 -1.58 10.85
C ASP A 80 -6.73 -2.05 11.60
N PHE A 81 -6.10 -3.12 11.09
CA PHE A 81 -4.89 -3.72 11.66
C PHE A 81 -3.73 -2.72 11.79
N MET A 82 -2.97 -2.84 12.89
CA MET A 82 -1.84 -1.96 13.23
C MET A 82 -2.19 -0.45 13.21
N GLY A 83 -3.47 -0.11 13.38
CA GLY A 83 -3.96 1.27 13.40
C GLY A 83 -4.20 1.90 12.03
N VAL A 84 -3.88 1.22 10.92
CA VAL A 84 -4.18 1.69 9.56
C VAL A 84 -5.67 1.53 9.29
N GLU A 85 -6.37 2.53 8.75
CA GLU A 85 -7.80 2.43 8.40
C GLU A 85 -8.07 1.54 7.17
N THR A 86 -7.80 0.23 7.27
CA THR A 86 -7.90 -0.72 6.14
C THR A 86 -9.30 -0.83 5.58
N ARG A 87 -10.34 -0.60 6.41
CA ARG A 87 -11.73 -0.54 5.95
C ARG A 87 -11.96 0.51 4.85
N ARG A 88 -11.17 1.59 4.85
CA ARG A 88 -11.21 2.64 3.82
C ARG A 88 -10.17 2.41 2.72
N LEU A 89 -8.97 1.95 3.11
CA LEU A 89 -7.88 1.71 2.17
C LEU A 89 -8.25 0.67 1.11
N LEU A 90 -8.71 -0.52 1.54
CA LEU A 90 -8.84 -1.66 0.62
C LEU A 90 -9.86 -1.42 -0.51
N PRO A 91 -11.05 -0.85 -0.27
CA PRO A 91 -11.96 -0.48 -1.36
C PRO A 91 -11.34 0.51 -2.35
N ALA A 92 -10.57 1.49 -1.87
CA ALA A 92 -9.92 2.47 -2.73
C ALA A 92 -8.76 1.86 -3.54
N VAL A 93 -8.00 0.92 -2.97
CA VAL A 93 -7.01 0.15 -3.72
C VAL A 93 -7.69 -0.66 -4.82
N ARG A 94 -8.83 -1.32 -4.56
CA ARG A 94 -9.58 -2.04 -5.61
C ARG A 94 -10.00 -1.13 -6.76
N LEU A 95 -10.43 0.10 -6.47
CA LEU A 95 -10.76 1.08 -7.51
C LEU A 95 -9.56 1.37 -8.42
N THR A 96 -8.38 1.58 -7.82
CA THR A 96 -7.15 1.79 -8.61
C THR A 96 -6.68 0.53 -9.35
N LEU A 97 -6.90 -0.66 -8.79
CA LEU A 97 -6.64 -1.93 -9.48
C LEU A 97 -7.52 -2.07 -10.73
N THR A 98 -8.81 -1.76 -10.63
CA THR A 98 -9.71 -1.74 -11.79
C THR A 98 -9.25 -0.73 -12.84
N ALA A 99 -8.87 0.48 -12.43
CA ALA A 99 -8.34 1.49 -13.34
C ALA A 99 -7.02 1.05 -14.00
N ALA A 100 -6.10 0.43 -13.24
CA ALA A 100 -4.84 -0.10 -13.76
C ALA A 100 -5.05 -1.27 -14.73
N ALA A 101 -6.05 -2.13 -14.48
CA ALA A 101 -6.45 -3.19 -15.40
C ALA A 101 -7.02 -2.61 -16.71
N SER A 102 -7.87 -1.58 -16.63
CA SER A 102 -8.34 -0.88 -17.83
C SER A 102 -7.19 -0.25 -18.61
N TRP A 103 -6.23 0.38 -17.93
CA TRP A 103 -5.02 0.91 -18.56
C TRP A 103 -4.21 -0.17 -19.28
N LEU A 104 -4.04 -1.35 -18.64
CA LEU A 104 -3.34 -2.49 -19.24
C LEU A 104 -4.00 -2.95 -20.55
N GLU A 105 -5.32 -2.83 -20.67
CA GLU A 105 -6.10 -3.19 -21.86
C GLU A 105 -6.17 -2.07 -22.92
N GLY A 106 -5.42 -0.98 -22.74
CA GLY A 106 -5.38 0.16 -23.68
C GLY A 106 -6.27 1.34 -23.29
N GLY A 107 -6.85 1.33 -22.09
CA GLY A 107 -7.52 2.48 -21.49
C GLY A 107 -6.57 3.61 -21.07
N PRO A 108 -7.09 4.69 -20.48
CA PRO A 108 -6.26 5.81 -20.01
C PRO A 108 -5.33 5.37 -18.88
N GLU A 109 -4.20 6.08 -18.73
CA GLU A 109 -3.30 5.87 -17.60
C GLU A 109 -4.02 6.06 -16.25
N LEU A 110 -3.62 5.29 -15.24
CA LEU A 110 -4.12 5.43 -13.87
C LEU A 110 -4.01 6.88 -13.39
N ASP A 111 -5.15 7.48 -13.07
CA ASP A 111 -5.19 8.81 -12.45
C ASP A 111 -4.58 8.74 -11.06
N ARG A 112 -3.54 9.55 -10.83
CA ARG A 112 -2.86 9.68 -9.54
C ARG A 112 -3.79 10.18 -8.44
N GLY A 113 -4.82 10.95 -8.79
CA GLY A 113 -5.84 11.43 -7.85
C GLY A 113 -6.70 10.31 -7.26
N LEU A 114 -6.72 9.12 -7.88
CA LEU A 114 -7.41 7.94 -7.36
C LEU A 114 -6.57 7.14 -6.37
N ILE A 115 -5.26 7.37 -6.30
CA ILE A 115 -4.38 6.64 -5.36
C ILE A 115 -4.81 7.00 -3.94
N PRO A 116 -5.17 5.99 -3.12
CA PRO A 116 -5.65 6.24 -1.76
C PRO A 116 -4.58 6.89 -0.91
N GLN A 117 -5.02 7.53 0.17
CA GLN A 117 -4.15 7.99 1.24
C GLN A 117 -4.27 7.01 2.41
N LEU A 118 -3.13 6.67 3.02
CA LEU A 118 -3.07 5.89 4.25
C LEU A 118 -3.42 6.79 5.44
N GLN A 119 -4.41 6.36 6.21
CA GLN A 119 -4.79 6.99 7.47
C GLN A 119 -4.41 6.05 8.60
N ILE A 120 -3.68 6.58 9.60
CA ILE A 120 -3.31 5.82 10.80
C ILE A 120 -3.98 6.50 11.99
N ARG A 121 -4.77 5.74 12.74
CA ARG A 121 -5.30 6.19 14.02
C ARG A 121 -4.24 5.99 15.08
N THR A 122 -3.69 7.08 15.58
CA THR A 122 -2.96 7.05 16.85
C THR A 122 -3.95 6.65 17.93
N LEU A 123 -3.72 5.52 18.58
CA LEU A 123 -4.42 5.20 19.82
C LEU A 123 -4.00 6.26 20.83
N SER A 124 -4.81 7.30 21.00
CA SER A 124 -4.67 8.18 22.15
C SER A 124 -4.88 7.30 23.37
N GLY A 125 -3.83 7.10 24.15
CA GLY A 125 -3.89 6.35 25.40
C GLY A 125 -5.05 6.88 26.25
N GLY A 126 -5.93 5.96 26.63
CA GLY A 126 -6.90 6.19 27.71
C GLY A 126 -6.23 6.00 29.06
#